data_AF-A0A2R6R7B8-F1
#
_entry.id   AF-A0A2R6R7B8-F1
#
_cell.length_a   1.000
_cell.length_b   1.000
_cell.length_c   1.000
_cell.angle_alpha   90.00
_cell.angle_beta   90.00
_cell.angle_gamma   90.00
#
_symmetry.space_group_name_H-M   'P 1'
#
loop_
_entity.id
_entity.type
_entity.pdbx_description
1 polymer ?
#
loop_
_entity_poly.entity_id
_entity_poly.type
_entity_poly.pdbx_seq_one_letter_code
_entity_poly.pdbx_strand_id
1 'polypeptide(L)'
;MDKIGTAFISPTINITGATELLEFFAILDRPDATQLDPSFIATADEILILYPDDPALGSPFGTGNDTFGLDPEYKRITAITGDLAFQALRRAWIEAAIAVGVPAFGYIFTDPESVMASEPWLGGG
;
A
#
# COMPACT_ATOMS: atom_id res chain seq x y z
N MET A 1 -3.44 8.37 -12.00
CA MET A 1 -3.25 6.97 -11.53
C MET A 1 -3.15 6.98 -10.01
N ASP A 2 -3.68 5.98 -9.29
CA ASP A 2 -3.67 5.96 -7.82
C ASP A 2 -2.24 5.82 -7.27
N LYS A 3 -1.87 6.68 -6.32
CA LYS A 3 -0.55 6.73 -5.67
C LYS A 3 -0.68 6.95 -4.17
N ILE A 4 -1.86 6.75 -3.58
CA ILE A 4 -2.12 7.21 -2.21
C ILE A 4 -1.10 6.65 -1.20
N GLY A 5 -0.64 5.42 -1.39
CA GLY A 5 0.39 4.82 -0.54
C GLY A 5 1.79 5.45 -0.66
N THR A 6 2.18 6.05 -1.80
CA THR A 6 3.51 6.69 -1.93
C THR A 6 3.66 7.95 -1.08
N ALA A 7 2.55 8.54 -0.62
CA ALA A 7 2.58 9.68 0.30
C ALA A 7 2.89 9.27 1.76
N PHE A 8 2.78 7.98 2.10
CA PHE A 8 2.93 7.48 3.47
C PHE A 8 4.17 6.62 3.69
N ILE A 9 4.85 6.24 2.61
CA ILE A 9 6.08 5.45 2.66
C ILE A 9 7.24 6.33 2.22
N SER A 10 8.21 6.48 3.12
CA SER A 10 9.44 7.20 2.81
C SER A 10 10.18 6.51 1.66
N PRO A 11 10.63 7.24 0.63
CA PRO A 11 11.45 6.70 -0.45
C PRO A 11 12.81 6.22 0.03
N THR A 12 13.23 6.59 1.24
CA THR A 12 14.48 6.14 1.87
C THR A 12 14.31 4.93 2.79
N ILE A 13 13.11 4.34 2.86
CA ILE A 13 12.87 3.16 3.70
C ILE A 13 13.71 1.98 3.20
N ASN A 14 14.44 1.33 4.09
CA ASN A 14 15.30 0.19 3.76
C ASN A 14 14.57 -1.12 4.08
N ILE A 15 13.56 -1.45 3.27
CA ILE A 15 12.86 -2.73 3.31
C ILE A 15 13.22 -3.46 2.03
N THR A 16 13.96 -4.56 2.16
CA THR A 16 14.58 -5.29 1.03
C THR A 16 14.04 -6.72 0.90
N GLY A 17 12.94 -7.03 1.58
CA GLY A 17 12.34 -8.36 1.54
C GLY A 17 11.13 -8.53 2.46
N ALA A 18 10.57 -9.75 2.40
CA ALA A 18 9.35 -10.15 3.10
C ALA A 18 9.45 -10.06 4.63
N THR A 19 10.63 -10.30 5.20
CA THR A 19 10.85 -10.25 6.66
C THR A 19 10.73 -8.81 7.17
N GLU A 20 11.44 -7.88 6.54
CA GLU A 20 11.38 -6.46 6.89
C GLU A 20 9.99 -5.87 6.64
N LEU A 21 9.25 -6.39 5.64
CA LEU A 21 7.84 -6.08 5.39
C LEU A 21 6.92 -6.51 6.54
N LEU A 22 7.11 -7.71 7.08
CA LEU A 22 6.36 -8.20 8.22
C LEU A 22 6.61 -7.35 9.48
N GLU A 23 7.87 -6.99 9.72
CA GLU A 23 8.24 -6.07 10.81
C GLU A 23 7.61 -4.68 10.62
N PHE A 24 7.59 -4.17 9.39
CA PHE A 24 6.92 -2.92 9.07
C PHE A 24 5.42 -2.96 9.40
N PHE A 25 4.70 -4.03 9.02
CA PHE A 25 3.29 -4.16 9.37
C PHE A 25 3.06 -4.32 10.87
N ALA A 26 3.94 -5.03 11.57
CA ALA A 26 3.88 -5.15 13.01
C ALA A 26 4.00 -3.77 13.69
N ILE A 27 4.94 -2.92 13.26
CA ILE A 27 5.11 -1.57 13.80
C ILE A 27 3.88 -0.70 13.50
N LEU A 28 3.28 -0.81 12.31
CA LEU A 28 2.11 -0.03 11.92
C LEU A 28 0.83 -0.41 12.67
N ASP A 29 0.53 -1.70 12.77
CA ASP A 29 -0.74 -2.20 13.32
C ASP A 29 -0.65 -2.48 14.83
N ARG A 30 0.52 -2.90 15.30
CA ARG A 30 0.76 -3.33 16.70
C ARG A 30 2.05 -2.76 17.29
N PRO A 31 2.16 -1.44 17.43
CA PRO A 31 3.38 -0.80 17.93
C PRO A 31 3.79 -1.25 19.35
N ASP A 32 2.82 -1.72 20.16
CA ASP A 32 3.06 -2.16 21.55
C ASP A 32 3.26 -3.69 21.69
N ALA A 33 3.22 -4.45 20.59
CA ALA A 33 3.34 -5.90 20.66
C ALA A 33 4.77 -6.33 21.02
N THR A 34 4.92 -7.05 22.13
CA THR A 34 6.18 -7.70 22.52
C THR A 34 6.37 -9.06 21.85
N GLN A 35 5.27 -9.66 21.37
CA GLN A 35 5.23 -10.88 20.57
C GLN A 35 4.12 -10.77 19.52
N LEU A 36 4.37 -11.24 18.31
CA LEU A 36 3.37 -11.29 17.25
C LEU A 36 2.50 -12.55 17.40
N ASP A 37 1.19 -12.36 17.31
CA ASP A 37 0.23 -13.46 17.30
C ASP A 37 0.43 -14.32 16.04
N PRO A 38 0.44 -15.67 16.13
CA PRO A 38 0.56 -16.53 14.94
C PRO A 38 -0.49 -16.25 13.85
N SER A 39 -1.71 -15.84 14.22
CA SER A 39 -2.76 -15.45 13.27
C SER A 39 -2.44 -14.15 12.53
N PHE A 40 -1.75 -13.21 13.18
CA PHE A 40 -1.27 -12.00 12.53
C PHE A 40 -0.19 -12.33 11.49
N ILE A 41 0.77 -13.18 11.85
CA ILE A 41 1.82 -13.62 10.93
C ILE A 41 1.19 -14.31 9.72
N ALA A 42 0.27 -15.24 9.93
CA ALA A 42 -0.42 -15.93 8.83
C ALA A 42 -1.21 -14.97 7.92
N THR A 43 -1.85 -13.96 8.50
CA THR A 43 -2.57 -12.93 7.74
C THR A 43 -1.62 -12.07 6.92
N ALA A 44 -0.49 -11.68 7.49
CA ALA A 44 0.54 -10.92 6.79
C ALA A 44 1.16 -11.74 5.65
N ASP A 45 1.43 -13.03 5.87
CA ASP A 45 1.90 -13.94 4.81
C ASP A 45 0.90 -14.03 3.65
N GLU A 46 -0.40 -14.09 3.95
CA GLU A 46 -1.46 -14.09 2.93
C GLU A 46 -1.47 -12.77 2.13
N ILE A 47 -1.29 -11.62 2.79
CA ILE A 47 -1.13 -10.33 2.11
C ILE A 47 0.08 -10.37 1.16
N LEU A 48 1.22 -10.93 1.59
CA LEU A 48 2.41 -11.03 0.75
C LEU A 48 2.22 -11.97 -0.45
N ILE A 49 1.32 -12.94 -0.37
CA ILE A 49 0.94 -13.77 -1.52
C ILE A 49 0.07 -12.97 -2.51
N LEU A 50 -0.85 -12.14 -2.01
CA LEU A 50 -1.74 -11.31 -2.84
C LEU A 50 -1.01 -10.17 -3.54
N TYR A 51 0.07 -9.67 -2.93
CA TYR A 51 0.96 -8.66 -3.49
C TYR A 51 2.30 -9.31 -3.77
N PRO A 52 2.52 -9.92 -4.94
CA PRO A 52 3.80 -10.56 -5.25
C PRO A 52 4.94 -9.52 -5.35
N ASP A 53 6.17 -9.99 -5.24
CA ASP A 53 7.39 -9.21 -5.50
C ASP A 53 7.59 -9.01 -7.02
N ASP A 54 6.67 -8.26 -7.63
CA ASP A 54 6.70 -7.83 -9.03
C ASP A 54 6.48 -6.32 -9.11
N PRO A 55 7.53 -5.53 -9.42
CA PRO A 55 7.46 -4.07 -9.52
C PRO A 55 6.42 -3.56 -10.52
N ALA A 56 6.03 -4.33 -11.54
CA ALA A 56 4.96 -3.95 -12.47
C ALA A 56 3.59 -3.85 -11.81
N LEU A 57 3.38 -4.59 -10.72
CA LEU A 57 2.11 -4.66 -9.99
C LEU A 57 2.04 -3.69 -8.81
N GLY A 58 3.16 -3.07 -8.42
CA GLY A 58 3.24 -2.14 -7.30
C GLY A 58 2.85 -0.69 -7.64
N SER A 59 2.82 0.15 -6.60
CA SER A 59 2.49 1.58 -6.67
C SER A 59 3.75 2.46 -6.80
N PRO A 60 3.77 3.59 -7.55
CA PRO A 60 2.72 4.11 -8.42
C PRO A 60 2.25 3.10 -9.46
N PHE A 61 0.93 2.85 -9.51
CA PHE A 61 0.38 1.85 -10.40
C PHE A 61 0.51 2.27 -11.86
N GLY A 62 0.72 1.30 -12.75
CA GLY A 62 0.78 1.53 -14.19
C GLY A 62 2.09 2.10 -14.73
N THR A 63 3.15 2.10 -13.92
CA THR A 63 4.49 2.54 -14.34
C THR A 63 5.39 1.38 -14.78
N GLY A 64 4.85 0.15 -14.88
CA GLY A 64 5.61 -1.04 -15.23
C GLY A 64 6.75 -1.30 -14.24
N ASN A 65 7.90 -1.76 -14.74
CA ASN A 65 9.06 -2.08 -13.91
C ASN A 65 9.91 -0.87 -13.50
N ASP A 66 9.43 0.36 -13.75
CA ASP A 66 10.15 1.55 -13.32
C ASP A 66 10.08 1.68 -11.78
N THR A 67 11.25 1.63 -11.14
CA THR A 67 11.42 1.77 -9.68
C THR A 67 11.89 3.16 -9.28
N PHE A 68 12.12 4.07 -10.24
CA PHE A 68 12.55 5.45 -9.97
C PHE A 68 13.86 5.55 -9.16
N GLY A 69 14.75 4.55 -9.31
CA GLY A 69 16.01 4.48 -8.55
C GLY A 69 15.85 4.04 -7.10
N LEU A 70 14.65 3.61 -6.69
CA LEU A 70 14.37 3.04 -5.37
C LEU A 70 14.44 1.51 -5.41
N ASP A 71 14.39 0.90 -4.22
CA ASP A 71 14.28 -0.55 -4.08
C ASP A 71 12.97 -1.07 -4.73
N PRO A 72 12.99 -2.20 -5.46
CA PRO A 72 11.79 -2.84 -6.01
C PRO A 72 10.65 -3.02 -4.99
N GLU A 73 10.98 -3.35 -3.74
CA GLU A 73 10.01 -3.56 -2.66
C GLU A 73 9.26 -2.26 -2.28
N TYR A 74 9.84 -1.08 -2.54
CA TYR A 74 9.16 0.21 -2.32
C TYR A 74 7.80 0.25 -3.01
N LYS A 75 7.71 -0.27 -4.24
CA LYS A 75 6.46 -0.28 -4.99
C LYS A 75 5.43 -1.23 -4.39
N ARG A 76 5.89 -2.36 -3.86
CA ARG A 76 5.04 -3.35 -3.22
C ARG A 76 4.47 -2.82 -1.89
N ILE A 77 5.33 -2.25 -1.04
CA ILE A 77 4.92 -1.68 0.26
C ILE A 77 3.90 -0.55 0.04
N THR A 78 4.17 0.37 -0.88
CA THR A 78 3.25 1.47 -1.17
C THR A 78 1.92 1.00 -1.74
N ALA A 79 1.89 -0.08 -2.52
CA ALA A 79 0.64 -0.70 -2.96
C ALA A 79 -0.16 -1.25 -1.77
N ILE A 80 0.48 -2.05 -0.91
CA ILE A 80 -0.16 -2.66 0.26
C ILE A 80 -0.67 -1.60 1.22
N THR A 81 0.16 -0.62 1.58
CA THR A 81 -0.21 0.45 2.52
C THR A 81 -1.35 1.31 1.97
N GLY A 82 -1.34 1.64 0.67
CA GLY A 82 -2.43 2.38 0.04
C GLY A 82 -3.77 1.63 0.13
N ASP A 83 -3.74 0.32 -0.08
CA ASP A 83 -4.95 -0.50 0.01
C ASP A 83 -5.43 -0.69 1.45
N LEU A 84 -4.54 -0.99 2.39
CA LEU A 84 -4.88 -1.14 3.80
C LEU A 84 -5.47 0.14 4.41
N ALA A 85 -4.85 1.29 4.13
CA ALA A 85 -5.25 2.56 4.75
C ALA A 85 -6.43 3.25 4.05
N PHE A 86 -6.69 2.98 2.76
CA PHE A 86 -7.69 3.71 1.99
C PHE A 86 -8.60 2.82 1.16
N GLN A 87 -8.08 2.05 0.20
CA GLN A 87 -8.94 1.41 -0.81
C GLN A 87 -9.77 0.26 -0.26
N ALA A 88 -9.19 -0.61 0.59
CA ALA A 88 -9.91 -1.70 1.23
C ALA A 88 -10.98 -1.17 2.18
N LEU A 89 -10.65 -0.17 3.00
CA LEU A 89 -11.60 0.48 3.91
C LEU A 89 -12.74 1.15 3.16
N ARG A 90 -12.45 1.90 2.09
CA ARG A 90 -13.46 2.53 1.23
C ARG A 90 -14.41 1.48 0.65
N ARG A 91 -13.88 0.37 0.12
CA ARG A 91 -14.70 -0.74 -0.42
C ARG A 91 -15.59 -1.34 0.67
N ALA A 92 -15.02 -1.69 1.82
CA ALA A 92 -15.75 -2.27 2.94
C ALA A 92 -16.89 -1.35 3.46
N TRP A 93 -16.64 -0.04 3.55
CA TRP A 93 -17.65 0.92 4.00
C TRP A 93 -18.81 1.07 3.00
N ILE A 94 -18.49 1.11 1.71
CA ILE A 94 -19.51 1.16 0.65
C ILE A 94 -20.36 -0.12 0.68
N GLU A 95 -19.71 -1.29 0.78
CA GLU A 95 -20.40 -2.59 0.87
C GLU A 95 -21.31 -2.65 2.09
N ALA A 96 -20.83 -2.21 3.26
CA ALA A 96 -21.61 -2.18 4.50
C ALA A 96 -22.84 -1.25 4.39
N ALA A 97 -22.68 -0.05 3.80
CA ALA A 97 -23.78 0.89 3.59
C ALA A 97 -24.85 0.31 2.65
N ILE A 98 -24.42 -0.28 1.52
CA ILE A 98 -25.33 -0.91 0.56
C ILE A 98 -26.08 -2.08 1.20
N ALA A 99 -25.41 -2.88 2.05
CA ALA A 99 -26.02 -4.02 2.72
C ALA A 99 -27.20 -3.64 3.64
N VAL A 100 -27.23 -2.40 4.15
CA VAL A 100 -28.33 -1.87 4.97
C VAL A 100 -29.28 -0.94 4.19
N GLY A 101 -29.19 -0.94 2.85
CA GLY A 101 -30.09 -0.20 1.97
C GLY A 101 -29.77 1.29 1.82
N VAL A 102 -28.60 1.74 2.26
CA VAL A 102 -28.14 3.13 2.07
C VAL A 102 -27.40 3.22 0.72
N PRO A 103 -27.86 4.05 -0.23
CA PRO A 103 -27.13 4.27 -1.48
C PRO A 103 -25.74 4.85 -1.23
N ALA A 104 -24.71 4.24 -1.80
CA ALA A 104 -23.32 4.69 -1.70
C ALA A 104 -22.65 4.69 -3.08
N PHE A 105 -21.79 5.68 -3.34
CA PHE A 105 -21.07 5.85 -4.59
C PHE A 105 -19.58 6.10 -4.31
N GLY A 106 -18.69 5.47 -5.08
CA GLY A 106 -17.25 5.65 -4.97
C GLY A 106 -16.62 6.04 -6.30
N TYR A 107 -15.59 6.87 -6.25
CA TYR A 107 -14.84 7.34 -7.42
C TYR A 107 -13.34 7.06 -7.23
N ILE A 108 -12.63 6.88 -8.35
CA ILE A 108 -11.17 6.78 -8.39
C ILE A 108 -10.67 7.88 -9.32
N PHE A 109 -9.76 8.72 -8.84
CA PHE A 109 -9.16 9.78 -9.63
C PHE A 109 -7.92 9.24 -10.38
N THR A 110 -7.97 9.22 -11.71
CA THR A 110 -6.95 8.54 -12.53
C THR A 110 -6.13 9.48 -13.43
N ASP A 111 -6.26 10.80 -13.29
CA ASP A 111 -5.61 11.81 -14.15
C ASP A 111 -4.14 11.47 -14.49
N PRO A 112 -3.79 11.29 -15.78
CA PRO A 112 -2.42 11.02 -16.23
C PRO A 112 -1.45 12.19 -16.05
N GLU A 113 -1.90 13.44 -15.98
CA GLU A 113 -1.00 14.61 -15.84
C GLU A 113 -0.55 14.84 -14.39
N SER A 114 -1.30 14.31 -13.41
CA SER A 114 -0.82 14.17 -12.01
C SER A 114 0.47 13.32 -11.88
N VAL A 115 0.87 12.63 -12.95
CA VAL A 115 2.03 11.73 -13.02
C VAL A 115 3.32 12.49 -13.32
N MET A 116 3.25 13.69 -13.90
CA MET A 116 4.41 14.47 -14.38
C MET A 116 5.21 15.18 -13.27
N ALA A 117 4.81 15.06 -11.99
CA ALA A 117 5.78 15.24 -10.91
C ALA A 117 6.72 14.03 -10.95
N SER A 118 7.83 14.20 -11.66
CA SER A 118 8.86 13.19 -12.00
C SER A 118 9.59 12.59 -10.80
N GLU A 119 9.03 12.68 -9.60
CA GLU A 119 9.66 12.28 -8.36
C GLU A 119 8.56 11.64 -7.48
N PRO A 120 8.80 10.45 -6.89
CA PRO A 120 8.02 10.04 -5.72
C PRO A 120 8.06 11.17 -4.70
N TRP A 121 6.97 11.42 -3.99
CA TRP A 121 6.89 12.55 -3.06
C TRP A 121 7.97 12.41 -1.97
N LEU A 122 9.04 13.20 -2.07
CA LEU A 122 10.23 13.10 -1.21
C LEU A 122 10.05 13.77 0.18
N GLY A 123 8.86 14.27 0.50
CA GLY A 123 8.64 15.08 1.70
C GLY A 123 9.24 16.48 1.55
N GLY A 124 8.39 17.51 1.53
CA GLY A 124 8.83 18.90 1.63
C GLY A 124 8.70 19.37 3.07
N GLY A 125 9.82 19.71 3.73
CA GLY A 125 9.86 20.34 5.05
C GLY A 125 11.06 19.91 5.89
#